data_AF-A0A0K1Q2H4-F1
#
_entry.id   AF-A0A0K1Q2H4-F1
#
_cell.length_a   1.000
_cell.length_b   1.000
_cell.length_c   1.000
_cell.angle_alpha   90.00
_cell.angle_beta   90.00
_cell.angle_gamma   90.00
#
_symmetry.space_group_name_H-M   'P 1'
#
loop_
_entity.id
_entity.type
_entity.pdbx_description
1 polymer ?
#
loop_
_entity_poly.entity_id
_entity_poly.type
_entity_poly.pdbx_seq_one_letter_code
_entity_poly.pdbx_strand_id
1 'polypeptide(L)'
;MIPSMASVTASTTLAIAALMIGGCSSVGGSAVRTGSVQLPAYAGPVAIYAANKPPANAVDLGIVEVHATQQEATVDTLLPQFVRKVAEIGGNVAVVDGVRARFELVGRTQVETFYYTCGLGATCAGQRVYAANDELMLVSMFGHAFTTRVEAAVPPSSAPLMPPEESQESPAVESPSESGGM
;
A
#
# COMPACT_ATOMS: atom_id res chain seq x y z
N MET A 1 -22.58 -44.02 44.56
CA MET A 1 -23.10 -43.16 43.46
C MET A 1 -22.00 -42.17 43.11
N ILE A 2 -21.36 -42.35 41.95
CA ILE A 2 -20.22 -41.54 41.49
C ILE A 2 -20.65 -40.93 40.14
N PRO A 3 -20.76 -39.60 40.00
CA PRO A 3 -21.11 -38.99 38.72
C PRO A 3 -19.94 -39.04 37.74
N SER A 4 -20.26 -39.39 36.50
CA SER A 4 -19.35 -39.53 35.36
C SER A 4 -18.98 -38.17 34.77
N MET A 5 -17.68 -37.87 34.71
CA MET A 5 -17.08 -36.66 34.11
C MET A 5 -16.58 -36.95 32.68
N ALA A 6 -17.48 -37.02 31.70
CA ALA A 6 -17.11 -37.41 30.32
C ALA A 6 -17.42 -36.39 29.22
N SER A 7 -17.83 -35.15 29.52
CA SER A 7 -18.45 -34.28 28.49
C SER A 7 -17.94 -32.83 28.42
N VAL A 8 -16.63 -32.57 28.62
CA VAL A 8 -16.09 -31.19 28.51
C VAL A 8 -14.90 -31.05 27.54
N THR A 9 -14.33 -32.14 27.03
CA THR A 9 -13.10 -32.08 26.22
C THR A 9 -13.29 -31.97 24.71
N ALA A 10 -14.53 -32.00 24.19
CA ALA A 10 -14.78 -32.08 22.75
C ALA A 10 -14.85 -30.72 22.01
N SER A 11 -15.01 -29.59 22.72
CA SER A 11 -15.24 -28.29 22.07
C SER A 11 -13.98 -27.46 21.81
N THR A 12 -12.85 -27.78 22.43
CA THR A 12 -11.60 -26.98 22.33
C THR A 12 -10.70 -27.37 21.15
N THR A 13 -10.88 -28.57 20.56
CA THR A 13 -10.08 -29.02 19.41
C THR A 13 -10.50 -28.41 18.07
N LEU A 14 -11.74 -27.94 17.93
CA LEU A 14 -12.22 -27.38 16.65
C LEU A 14 -11.71 -25.95 16.39
N ALA A 15 -11.44 -25.16 17.44
CA ALA A 15 -10.98 -23.78 17.29
C ALA A 15 -9.51 -23.66 16.85
N ILE A 16 -8.67 -24.65 17.17
CA ILE A 16 -7.24 -24.65 16.82
C ILE A 16 -7.04 -25.03 15.33
N ALA A 17 -7.91 -25.88 14.78
CA ALA A 17 -7.83 -26.30 13.37
C ALA A 17 -8.14 -25.15 12.38
N ALA A 18 -8.95 -24.17 12.77
CA ALA A 18 -9.34 -23.05 11.90
C ALA A 18 -8.21 -22.00 11.70
N LEU A 19 -7.27 -21.89 12.65
CA LEU A 19 -6.18 -20.91 12.57
C LEU A 19 -5.02 -21.35 11.67
N MET A 20 -4.91 -22.63 11.35
CA MET A 20 -3.79 -23.17 10.54
C MET A 20 -4.04 -23.15 9.02
N ILE A 21 -5.20 -22.69 8.56
CA ILE A 21 -5.53 -22.58 7.12
C ILE A 21 -5.15 -21.18 6.57
N GLY A 22 -4.68 -20.27 7.42
CA GLY A 22 -4.11 -18.99 7.00
C GLY A 22 -2.75 -19.19 6.33
N GLY A 23 -2.76 -19.60 5.06
CA GLY A 23 -1.55 -19.66 4.24
C GLY A 23 -0.85 -18.30 4.21
N CYS A 24 0.44 -18.28 4.50
CA CYS A 24 1.27 -17.09 4.30
C CYS A 24 1.35 -16.81 2.81
N SER A 25 0.46 -15.95 2.28
CA SER A 25 0.61 -15.46 0.92
C SER A 25 1.84 -14.57 0.86
N SER A 26 2.62 -14.71 -0.21
CA SER A 26 3.79 -13.87 -0.47
C SER A 26 3.42 -12.53 -1.11
N VAL A 27 2.13 -12.30 -1.37
CA VAL A 27 1.63 -11.05 -1.94
C VAL A 27 1.42 -10.01 -0.85
N GLY A 28 2.22 -8.95 -0.90
CA GLY A 28 2.18 -7.82 0.01
C GLY A 28 1.90 -6.50 -0.71
N GLY A 29 1.62 -5.46 0.06
CA GLY A 29 1.45 -4.13 -0.50
C GLY A 29 1.33 -3.04 0.54
N SER A 30 1.70 -1.84 0.14
CA SER A 30 1.64 -0.62 0.93
C SER A 30 0.87 0.45 0.15
N ALA A 31 0.11 1.26 0.88
CA ALA A 31 -0.52 2.46 0.35
C ALA A 31 -0.18 3.61 1.29
N VAL A 32 0.46 4.65 0.76
CA VAL A 32 0.89 5.82 1.51
C VAL A 32 0.07 7.00 1.05
N ARG A 33 -0.68 7.61 1.97
CA ARG A 33 -1.44 8.83 1.71
C ARG A 33 -0.46 10.00 1.61
N THR A 34 -0.36 10.60 0.43
CA THR A 34 0.49 11.77 0.14
C THR A 34 -0.33 12.98 -0.29
N GLY A 35 -1.61 12.78 -0.64
CA GLY A 35 -2.53 13.84 -1.03
C GLY A 35 -3.03 14.66 0.16
N SER A 36 -3.54 15.86 -0.12
CA SER A 36 -4.12 16.77 0.88
C SER A 36 -5.51 16.32 1.38
N VAL A 37 -6.18 15.45 0.63
CA VAL A 37 -7.54 14.99 0.94
C VAL A 37 -7.49 13.62 1.62
N GLN A 38 -8.12 13.51 2.79
CA GLN A 38 -8.27 12.24 3.49
C GLN A 38 -9.71 11.73 3.34
N LEU A 39 -9.86 10.65 2.58
CA LEU A 39 -11.15 9.97 2.40
C LEU A 39 -11.19 8.66 3.19
N PRO A 40 -12.38 8.22 3.65
CA PRO A 40 -12.57 6.88 4.17
C PRO A 40 -12.34 5.83 3.09
N ALA A 41 -12.17 4.56 3.49
CA ALA A 41 -12.01 3.46 2.54
C ALA A 41 -13.19 3.39 1.57
N TYR A 42 -12.89 3.15 0.30
CA TYR A 42 -13.85 3.07 -0.78
C TYR A 42 -14.35 1.62 -0.97
N ALA A 43 -15.67 1.44 -1.11
CA ALA A 43 -16.30 0.12 -1.24
C ALA A 43 -16.85 -0.17 -2.65
N GLY A 44 -16.56 0.67 -3.64
CA GLY A 44 -17.11 0.54 -5.00
C GLY A 44 -16.06 0.16 -6.05
N PRO A 45 -16.44 0.19 -7.34
CA PRO A 45 -15.55 -0.17 -8.44
C PRO A 45 -14.43 0.85 -8.61
N VAL A 46 -13.19 0.36 -8.71
CA VAL A 46 -12.01 1.19 -8.99
C VAL A 46 -11.70 1.13 -10.48
N ALA A 47 -11.66 2.29 -11.14
CA ALA A 47 -11.28 2.40 -12.53
C ALA A 47 -9.75 2.36 -12.67
N ILE A 48 -9.24 1.52 -13.57
CA ILE A 48 -7.80 1.33 -13.77
C ILE A 48 -7.37 2.05 -15.06
N TYR A 49 -6.35 2.88 -14.95
CA TYR A 49 -5.72 3.58 -16.05
C TYR A 49 -4.24 3.19 -16.13
N ALA A 50 -3.69 3.19 -17.34
CA ALA A 50 -2.29 2.96 -17.59
C ALA A 50 -1.63 4.23 -18.18
N ALA A 51 -0.30 4.26 -18.20
CA ALA A 51 0.51 5.30 -18.84
C ALA A 51 0.42 6.70 -18.20
N ASN A 52 0.39 6.77 -16.86
CA ASN A 52 0.50 8.03 -16.10
C ASN A 52 -0.52 9.11 -16.48
N LYS A 53 -1.69 8.73 -17.00
CA LYS A 53 -2.71 9.67 -17.45
C LYS A 53 -3.99 9.54 -16.62
N PRO A 54 -4.08 10.25 -15.48
CA PRO A 54 -5.32 10.32 -14.71
C PRO A 54 -6.42 11.07 -15.50
N PRO A 55 -7.70 10.86 -15.17
CA PRO A 55 -8.79 11.66 -15.73
C PRO A 55 -8.68 13.14 -15.32
N ALA A 56 -9.26 14.05 -16.10
CA ALA A 56 -9.05 15.50 -15.93
C ALA A 56 -9.45 16.07 -14.57
N ASN A 57 -10.34 15.40 -13.83
CA ASN A 57 -10.85 15.85 -12.52
C ASN A 57 -10.41 14.93 -11.36
N ALA A 58 -9.36 14.13 -11.56
CA ALA A 58 -8.82 13.28 -10.52
C ALA A 58 -7.89 14.07 -9.58
N VAL A 59 -8.14 13.96 -8.27
CA VAL A 59 -7.27 14.47 -7.21
C VAL A 59 -6.40 13.33 -6.70
N ASP A 60 -5.08 13.53 -6.65
CA ASP A 60 -4.14 12.55 -6.12
C ASP A 60 -4.33 12.37 -4.61
N LEU A 61 -4.43 11.12 -4.17
CA LEU A 61 -4.56 10.73 -2.77
C LEU A 61 -3.27 10.16 -2.20
N GLY A 62 -2.45 9.52 -3.03
CA GLY A 62 -1.41 8.65 -2.51
C GLY A 62 -0.72 7.78 -3.53
N ILE A 63 0.41 7.24 -3.09
CA ILE A 63 1.21 6.26 -3.83
C ILE A 63 0.83 4.87 -3.32
N VAL A 64 0.70 3.93 -4.24
CA VAL A 64 0.40 2.53 -3.95
C VAL A 64 1.47 1.66 -4.58
N GLU A 65 1.95 0.68 -3.81
CA GLU A 65 2.90 -0.32 -4.27
C GLU A 65 2.46 -1.69 -3.77
N VAL A 66 2.46 -2.67 -4.66
CA VAL A 66 2.22 -4.08 -4.34
C VAL A 66 3.35 -4.92 -4.88
N HIS A 67 3.68 -6.00 -4.18
CA HIS A 67 4.75 -6.90 -4.57
C HIS A 67 4.38 -8.35 -4.27
N ALA A 68 4.94 -9.27 -5.03
CA ALA A 68 4.78 -10.70 -4.85
C ALA A 68 6.07 -11.43 -5.25
N THR A 69 6.29 -12.61 -4.68
CA THR A 69 7.49 -13.42 -4.92
C THR A 69 7.17 -14.74 -5.61
N GLN A 70 8.16 -15.27 -6.34
CA GLN A 70 8.14 -16.60 -6.94
C GLN A 70 6.90 -16.85 -7.83
N GLN A 71 6.12 -17.89 -7.53
CA GLN A 71 4.98 -18.35 -8.33
C GLN A 71 3.78 -17.41 -8.27
N GLU A 72 3.67 -16.60 -7.21
CA GLU A 72 2.60 -15.61 -7.06
C GLU A 72 2.94 -14.28 -7.74
N ALA A 73 4.14 -14.14 -8.33
CA ALA A 73 4.64 -12.92 -8.92
C ALA A 73 4.12 -12.69 -10.36
N THR A 74 2.79 -12.65 -10.51
CA THR A 74 2.10 -12.38 -11.79
C THR A 74 1.27 -11.10 -11.72
N VAL A 75 0.95 -10.51 -12.87
CA VAL A 75 0.13 -9.29 -12.92
C VAL A 75 -1.30 -9.59 -12.42
N ASP A 76 -1.82 -10.78 -12.70
CA ASP A 76 -3.18 -11.19 -12.32
C ASP A 76 -3.37 -11.32 -10.81
N THR A 77 -2.33 -11.67 -10.05
CA THR A 77 -2.37 -11.73 -8.58
C THR A 77 -2.13 -10.37 -7.95
N LEU A 78 -1.29 -9.53 -8.56
CA LEU A 78 -0.95 -8.19 -8.07
C LEU A 78 -2.10 -7.20 -8.29
N LEU A 79 -2.78 -7.26 -9.43
CA LEU A 79 -3.79 -6.25 -9.79
C LEU A 79 -4.96 -6.16 -8.79
N PRO A 80 -5.57 -7.26 -8.30
CA PRO A 80 -6.62 -7.20 -7.28
C PRO A 80 -6.13 -6.61 -5.96
N GLN A 81 -4.88 -6.89 -5.59
CA GLN A 81 -4.26 -6.38 -4.37
C GLN A 81 -3.99 -4.88 -4.50
N PHE A 82 -3.52 -4.43 -5.66
CA PHE A 82 -3.34 -3.03 -5.99
C PHE A 82 -4.65 -2.26 -5.89
N VAL A 83 -5.72 -2.78 -6.51
CA VAL A 83 -7.07 -2.21 -6.43
C VAL A 83 -7.55 -2.12 -4.99
N ARG A 84 -7.35 -3.17 -4.18
CA ARG A 84 -7.71 -3.15 -2.76
C ARG A 84 -6.96 -2.06 -2.00
N LYS A 85 -5.67 -1.89 -2.25
CA LYS A 85 -4.84 -0.85 -1.62
C LYS A 85 -5.24 0.57 -2.03
N VAL A 86 -5.61 0.78 -3.29
CA VAL A 86 -6.20 2.04 -3.76
C VAL A 86 -7.51 2.34 -3.03
N ALA A 87 -8.37 1.32 -2.89
CA ALA A 87 -9.64 1.45 -2.19
C ALA A 87 -9.47 1.73 -0.68
N GLU A 88 -8.48 1.12 -0.01
CA GLU A 88 -8.15 1.36 1.40
C GLU A 88 -7.84 2.84 1.70
N ILE A 89 -7.27 3.58 0.73
CA ILE A 89 -7.01 5.02 0.86
C ILE A 89 -8.13 5.93 0.36
N GLY A 90 -9.25 5.34 -0.07
CA GLY A 90 -10.44 6.06 -0.53
C GLY A 90 -10.42 6.44 -2.00
N GLY A 91 -9.49 5.89 -2.78
CA GLY A 91 -9.40 6.12 -4.22
C GLY A 91 -10.42 5.29 -5.00
N ASN A 92 -11.02 5.90 -6.01
CA ASN A 92 -11.88 5.23 -7.00
C ASN A 92 -11.23 5.14 -8.38
N VAL A 93 -10.02 5.68 -8.52
CA VAL A 93 -9.22 5.64 -9.74
C VAL A 93 -7.81 5.18 -9.37
N ALA A 94 -7.29 4.21 -10.10
CA ALA A 94 -5.97 3.67 -9.96
C ALA A 94 -5.18 3.93 -11.25
N VAL A 95 -4.05 4.61 -11.17
CA VAL A 95 -3.14 4.81 -12.30
C VAL A 95 -1.91 3.94 -12.07
N VAL A 96 -1.67 2.99 -12.97
CA VAL A 96 -0.48 2.13 -12.92
C VAL A 96 0.65 2.81 -13.68
N ASP A 97 1.72 3.12 -12.95
CA ASP A 97 2.90 3.77 -13.51
C ASP A 97 3.84 2.74 -14.15
N GLY A 98 3.93 1.56 -13.53
CA GLY A 98 4.75 0.50 -14.06
C GLY A 98 4.71 -0.80 -13.25
N VAL A 99 5.23 -1.84 -13.89
CA VAL A 99 5.50 -3.14 -13.29
C VAL A 99 6.99 -3.43 -13.47
N ARG A 100 7.66 -3.82 -12.39
CA ARG A 100 9.09 -4.13 -12.38
C ARG A 100 9.30 -5.53 -11.84
N ALA A 101 10.08 -6.33 -12.55
CA ALA A 101 10.59 -7.60 -12.07
C ALA A 101 12.04 -7.41 -11.61
N ARG A 102 12.38 -7.96 -10.45
CA ARG A 102 13.73 -8.00 -9.89
C ARG A 102 14.05 -9.44 -9.49
N PHE A 103 15.30 -9.83 -9.62
CA PHE A 103 15.78 -11.13 -9.19
C PHE A 103 16.77 -10.92 -8.05
N GLU A 104 16.48 -11.52 -6.90
CA GLU A 104 17.32 -11.44 -5.71
C GLU A 104 17.92 -12.81 -5.41
N LEU A 105 19.24 -12.86 -5.20
CA LEU A 105 19.92 -14.08 -4.78
C LEU A 105 19.80 -14.22 -3.26
N VAL A 106 19.10 -15.25 -2.81
CA VAL A 106 18.95 -15.55 -1.38
C VAL A 106 19.70 -16.83 -1.05
N GLY A 107 20.69 -16.71 -0.17
CA GLY A 107 21.42 -17.84 0.38
C GLY A 107 20.54 -18.62 1.36
N ARG A 108 20.28 -19.88 1.08
CA ARG A 108 19.63 -20.84 1.98
C ARG A 108 20.60 -21.93 2.38
N THR A 109 20.68 -22.19 3.69
CA THR A 109 21.45 -23.32 4.21
C THR A 109 20.64 -24.60 4.02
N GLN A 110 21.14 -25.51 3.19
CA GLN A 110 20.58 -26.83 2.99
C GLN A 110 21.30 -27.82 3.92
N VAL A 111 20.51 -28.64 4.61
CA VAL A 111 21.01 -29.72 5.47
C VAL A 111 20.56 -31.03 4.86
N GLU A 112 21.51 -31.75 4.27
CA GLU A 112 21.26 -33.04 3.63
C GLU A 112 21.74 -34.15 4.56
N THR A 113 20.83 -35.07 4.93
CA THR A 113 21.19 -36.27 5.69
C THR A 113 21.46 -37.38 4.70
N PHE A 114 22.68 -37.93 4.73
CA PHE A 114 23.08 -39.04 3.88
C PHE A 114 23.37 -40.27 4.74
N TYR A 115 23.06 -41.44 4.19
CA TYR A 115 23.30 -42.73 4.84
C TYR A 115 24.49 -43.41 4.19
N TYR A 116 25.39 -43.96 5.00
CA TYR A 116 26.56 -44.70 4.54
C TYR A 116 26.73 -45.98 5.36
N THR A 117 27.36 -47.00 4.78
CA THR A 117 27.67 -48.23 5.49
C THR A 117 28.82 -47.97 6.47
N CYS A 118 28.57 -48.22 7.74
CA CYS A 118 29.62 -48.33 8.75
C CYS A 118 29.81 -49.81 9.08
N GLY A 119 31.01 -50.22 9.50
CA GLY A 119 31.39 -51.62 9.65
C GLY A 119 30.40 -52.47 10.47
N LEU A 120 30.51 -53.80 10.36
CA LEU A 120 29.64 -54.79 11.03
C LEU A 120 28.17 -54.82 10.52
N GLY A 121 27.93 -54.41 9.28
CA GLY A 121 26.59 -54.45 8.67
C GLY A 121 25.64 -53.38 9.19
N ALA A 122 26.16 -52.34 9.85
CA ALA A 122 25.38 -51.21 10.33
C ALA A 122 25.25 -50.10 9.27
N THR A 123 24.18 -49.30 9.38
CA THR A 123 24.02 -48.06 8.61
C THR A 123 24.24 -46.87 9.54
N CYS A 124 25.12 -45.97 9.12
CA CYS A 124 25.39 -44.72 9.82
C CYS A 124 24.79 -43.56 9.03
N ALA A 125 24.41 -42.48 9.73
CA ALA A 125 23.91 -41.25 9.13
C ALA A 125 24.94 -40.13 9.34
N GLY A 126 25.19 -39.37 8.28
CA GLY A 126 25.97 -38.14 8.31
C GLY A 126 25.10 -36.97 7.87
N GLN A 127 25.43 -35.76 8.33
CA GLN A 127 24.82 -34.54 7.85
C GLN A 127 25.85 -33.74 7.07
N ARG A 128 25.47 -33.28 5.88
CA ARG A 128 26.24 -32.32 5.11
C ARG A 128 25.45 -31.02 5.05
N VAL A 129 26.07 -29.94 5.53
CA VAL A 129 25.51 -28.59 5.46
C VAL A 129 26.22 -27.85 4.32
N TYR A 130 25.44 -27.29 3.39
CA TYR A 130 25.96 -26.44 2.33
C TYR A 130 25.04 -25.24 2.10
N ALA A 131 25.60 -24.14 1.61
CA ALA A 131 24.81 -23.00 1.18
C ALA A 131 24.39 -23.20 -0.28
N ALA A 132 23.09 -23.12 -0.55
CA ALA A 132 22.53 -23.02 -1.88
C ALA A 132 22.06 -21.57 -2.09
N ASN A 133 22.33 -20.99 -3.26
CA ASN A 133 21.78 -19.68 -3.62
C ASN A 133 20.55 -19.92 -4.49
N ASP A 134 19.39 -19.51 -3.99
CA ASP A 134 18.15 -19.56 -4.75
C ASP A 134 17.91 -18.18 -5.37
N GLU A 135 17.60 -18.15 -6.67
CA GLU A 135 17.14 -16.94 -7.36
C GLU A 135 15.66 -16.72 -7.08
N LEU A 136 15.35 -15.67 -6.33
CA LEU A 136 13.98 -15.26 -6.03
C LEU A 136 13.54 -14.16 -6.99
N MET A 137 12.56 -14.46 -7.83
CA MET A 137 11.87 -13.46 -8.63
C MET A 137 10.89 -12.68 -7.74
N LEU A 138 11.05 -11.36 -7.69
CA LEU A 138 10.16 -10.40 -7.05
C LEU A 138 9.54 -9.52 -8.14
N VAL A 139 8.21 -9.50 -8.23
CA VAL A 139 7.50 -8.59 -9.13
C VAL A 139 6.76 -7.56 -8.30
N SER A 140 7.00 -6.28 -8.59
CA SER A 140 6.38 -5.13 -7.96
C SER A 140 5.56 -4.34 -8.98
N MET A 141 4.34 -3.95 -8.62
CA MET A 141 3.50 -3.01 -9.36
C MET A 141 3.32 -1.76 -8.51
N PHE A 142 3.58 -0.60 -9.08
CA PHE A 142 3.47 0.68 -8.38
C PHE A 142 2.68 1.69 -9.23
N GLY A 143 2.07 2.64 -8.53
CA GLY A 143 1.32 3.70 -9.15
C GLY A 143 0.69 4.64 -8.14
N HIS A 144 -0.32 5.38 -8.59
CA HIS A 144 -1.00 6.39 -7.81
C HIS A 144 -2.49 6.09 -7.67
N ALA A 145 -3.04 6.47 -6.53
CA ALA A 145 -4.46 6.43 -6.26
C ALA A 145 -5.04 7.84 -6.38
N PHE A 146 -6.12 7.95 -7.14
CA PHE A 146 -6.84 9.18 -7.34
C PHE A 146 -8.30 9.05 -6.90
N THR A 147 -8.93 10.20 -6.66
CA THR A 147 -10.36 10.32 -6.47
C THR A 147 -10.97 11.35 -7.41
N THR A 148 -12.14 11.03 -7.96
CA THR A 148 -12.95 11.98 -8.75
C THR A 148 -14.16 12.48 -7.95
N ARG A 149 -14.24 12.16 -6.65
CA ARG A 149 -15.40 12.45 -5.78
C ARG A 149 -15.30 13.79 -5.06
N VAL A 150 -14.16 14.46 -5.16
CA VAL A 150 -13.90 15.72 -4.47
C VAL A 150 -14.67 16.88 -5.11
N GLU A 151 -15.20 16.70 -6.32
CA GLU A 151 -15.97 17.71 -7.05
C GLU A 151 -17.30 18.13 -6.38
N ALA A 152 -17.70 17.50 -5.27
CA ALA A 152 -18.88 17.89 -4.49
C ALA A 152 -18.60 18.76 -3.25
N ALA A 153 -17.34 19.00 -2.89
CA ALA A 153 -17.00 19.90 -1.79
C ALA A 153 -16.59 21.26 -2.35
N VAL A 154 -17.57 22.01 -2.86
CA VAL A 154 -17.46 23.46 -2.99
C VAL A 154 -16.98 23.97 -1.62
N PRO A 155 -15.79 24.61 -1.50
CA PRO A 155 -15.41 25.22 -0.23
C PRO A 155 -16.54 26.19 0.15
N PRO A 156 -17.01 26.24 1.42
CA PRO A 156 -17.93 27.28 1.81
C PRO A 156 -17.25 28.59 1.42
N SER A 157 -17.91 29.30 0.51
CA SER A 157 -17.56 30.63 0.03
C SER A 157 -16.73 31.34 1.08
N SER A 158 -15.41 31.35 0.89
CA SER A 158 -14.55 32.31 1.57
C SER A 158 -14.90 33.63 0.90
N ALA A 159 -16.06 34.18 1.26
CA ALA A 159 -16.32 35.58 1.07
C ALA A 159 -15.05 36.28 1.57
N PRO A 160 -14.41 37.14 0.75
CA PRO A 160 -13.31 37.93 1.23
C PRO A 160 -13.80 38.62 2.49
N LEU A 161 -13.13 38.38 3.63
CA LEU A 161 -13.20 39.30 4.76
C LEU A 161 -12.62 40.60 4.23
N MET A 162 -13.46 41.40 3.57
CA MET A 162 -13.16 42.80 3.35
C MET A 162 -13.04 43.39 4.76
N PRO A 163 -11.87 43.96 5.13
CA PRO A 163 -11.81 44.77 6.33
C PRO A 163 -12.82 45.92 6.19
N PRO A 164 -13.49 46.33 7.28
CA PRO A 164 -14.38 47.48 7.24
C PRO A 164 -13.63 48.69 6.71
N GLU A 165 -14.26 49.38 5.78
CA GLU A 165 -13.81 50.62 5.16
C GLU A 165 -13.65 51.69 6.26
N GLU A 166 -12.43 51.89 6.74
CA GLU A 166 -12.10 53.00 7.63
C GLU A 166 -12.18 54.30 6.82
N SER A 167 -13.23 55.07 7.08
CA SER A 167 -13.38 56.43 6.63
C SER A 167 -12.25 57.28 7.23
N GLN A 168 -11.22 57.62 6.45
CA GLN A 168 -10.24 58.64 6.82
C GLN A 168 -10.39 59.89 5.94
N GLU A 169 -11.26 60.75 6.47
CA GLU A 169 -11.12 62.20 6.65
C GLU A 169 -9.93 62.88 5.95
N SER A 170 -10.25 63.76 5.01
CA SER A 170 -9.33 64.77 4.48
C SER A 170 -8.90 65.76 5.58
N PRO A 171 -7.63 66.21 5.54
CA PRO A 171 -7.36 67.61 5.79
C PRO A 171 -6.62 68.27 4.62
N ALA A 172 -7.09 69.47 4.31
CA ALA A 172 -6.49 70.42 3.40
C ALA A 172 -5.25 71.09 4.02
N VAL A 173 -4.15 71.23 3.24
CA VAL A 173 -3.08 72.26 3.37
C VAL A 173 -2.38 72.33 2.00
N GLU A 174 -2.61 73.35 1.17
CA GLU A 174 -1.95 74.68 1.09
C GLU A 174 -0.62 74.70 0.30
N SER A 175 -0.69 75.40 -0.85
CA SER A 175 0.25 76.07 -1.79
C SER A 175 1.70 76.41 -1.34
N PRO A 176 2.57 77.11 -2.13
CA PRO A 176 2.89 77.18 -3.58
C PRO A 176 4.45 77.16 -3.85
N SER A 177 4.90 77.58 -5.06
CA SER A 177 6.28 77.90 -5.53
C SER A 177 7.18 76.69 -5.87
N GLU A 178 8.01 76.66 -6.94
CA GLU A 178 8.97 77.63 -7.46
C GLU A 178 9.41 77.13 -8.86
N SER A 179 9.27 77.89 -9.95
CA SER A 179 10.34 78.66 -10.62
C SER A 179 11.58 77.85 -11.09
N GLY A 180 11.77 77.80 -12.42
CA GLY A 180 13.09 78.03 -13.03
C GLY A 180 13.79 76.86 -13.74
N GLY A 181 14.10 77.06 -15.03
CA GLY A 181 15.41 76.66 -15.56
C GLY A 181 15.45 75.80 -16.82
N MET A 182 15.57 76.50 -17.96
CA MET A 182 16.25 76.14 -19.23
C MET A 182 15.79 74.91 -20.03
#